data_AF-A0A1F3A0E5-F1
#
_entry.id   AF-A0A1F3A0E5-F1
#
_cell.length_a   1.000
_cell.length_b   1.000
_cell.length_c   1.000
_cell.angle_alpha   90.00
_cell.angle_beta   90.00
_cell.angle_gamma   90.00
#
_symmetry.space_group_name_H-M   'P 1'
#
loop_
_entity.id
_entity.type
_entity.pdbx_description
1 polymer ?
#
loop_
_entity_poly.entity_id
_entity_poly.type
_entity_poly.pdbx_seq_one_letter_code
_entity_poly.pdbx_strand_id
1 'polypeptide(L)'
;MNELMQIYLSVWPGVWVMDTARYLVAATLMVTILALFWKAGLARRKLQARAATAADRRREILASLRTALIFSLLSTPIAVGVSLGWITIYKDFDQAGPLYLVLSLAFMLAAHDAYFYWTHRAMHHRRLFTLFHRTHHLSRTPTPWAAYSFAVPEAVVHGVFVPLFVLLVPMHAVALFAFGIIMILRNVMGHAGAEVHPAAFGPGRWLGWNNTTTHHDLHHEAGRYNYGLYFRWWDKLMGTEHPDYRRKFEAIVTPQMAATSPLGTGRAITGALAVLVLAGGLIIAGEPVRADNSPAGRWLTPGAAAIVELAPCSATMSLCGTVRWLWDGIDDKGRPRLDTQNADATLRKRPLVGLPILSGLTATSDGSWTGRIYNPEDGQTYRATVRRQGADALLIEGCVLFICQKQVWRKASALAKALR
;
A
#
# COMPACT_ATOMS: atom_id res chain seq x y z
N MET A 1 36.70 6.26 29.52
CA MET A 1 36.00 5.62 28.39
C MET A 1 36.84 4.44 27.94
N ASN A 2 36.31 3.21 27.90
CA ASN A 2 37.10 2.04 27.50
C ASN A 2 37.40 2.06 25.98
N GLU A 3 38.42 1.31 25.55
CA GLU A 3 38.88 1.27 24.15
C GLU A 3 37.75 0.91 23.16
N LEU A 4 36.87 -0.03 23.54
CA LEU A 4 35.73 -0.44 22.71
C LEU A 4 34.73 0.70 22.47
N MET A 5 34.47 1.52 23.49
CA MET A 5 33.61 2.70 23.35
C MET A 5 34.26 3.76 22.46
N GLN A 6 35.58 3.91 22.48
CA GLN A 6 36.30 4.81 21.56
C GLN A 6 36.14 4.34 20.10
N ILE A 7 36.30 3.04 19.84
CA ILE A 7 36.09 2.46 18.51
C ILE A 7 34.65 2.68 18.06
N TYR A 8 33.67 2.38 18.92
CA TYR A 8 32.26 2.60 18.61
C TYR A 8 31.97 4.08 18.25
N LEU A 9 32.39 5.01 19.10
CA LEU A 9 32.09 6.44 18.92
C LEU A 9 32.83 7.07 17.74
N SER A 10 34.02 6.57 17.39
CA SER A 10 34.76 7.04 16.22
C SER A 10 34.18 6.53 14.90
N VAL A 11 33.62 5.31 14.89
CA VAL A 11 33.06 4.69 13.67
C VAL A 11 31.60 5.08 13.43
N TRP A 12 30.81 5.24 14.49
CA TRP A 12 29.36 5.48 14.39
C TRP A 12 28.97 6.66 13.48
N PRO A 13 29.62 7.85 13.53
CA PRO A 13 29.26 8.96 12.65
C PRO A 13 29.35 8.59 11.16
N GLY A 14 30.38 7.84 10.75
CA GLY A 14 30.55 7.39 9.37
C GLY A 14 29.46 6.38 8.96
N VAL A 15 29.15 5.43 9.85
CA VAL A 15 28.07 4.45 9.62
C VAL A 15 26.72 5.15 9.52
N TRP A 16 26.45 6.14 10.37
CA TRP A 16 25.21 6.91 10.33
C TRP A 16 25.05 7.71 9.04
N VAL A 17 26.10 8.39 8.59
CA VAL A 17 26.10 9.10 7.30
C VAL A 17 25.86 8.12 6.16
N MET A 18 26.56 6.99 6.12
CA MET A 18 26.43 5.99 5.07
C MET A 18 25.00 5.41 5.01
N ASP A 19 24.44 4.96 6.14
CA ASP A 19 23.11 4.35 6.18
C ASP A 19 22.01 5.36 5.82
N THR A 20 22.12 6.59 6.32
CA THR A 20 21.17 7.68 6.02
C THR A 20 21.26 8.08 4.55
N ALA A 21 22.48 8.24 4.01
CA ALA A 21 22.70 8.59 2.61
C ALA A 21 22.17 7.51 1.68
N ARG A 22 22.44 6.23 1.96
CA ARG A 22 21.93 5.10 1.17
C ARG A 22 20.40 5.12 1.08
N TYR A 23 19.72 5.36 2.20
CA TYR A 23 18.27 5.51 2.21
C TYR A 23 17.79 6.71 1.38
N LEU A 24 18.31 7.91 1.66
CA LEU A 24 17.88 9.15 1.00
C LEU A 24 18.13 9.11 -0.51
N VAL A 25 19.29 8.60 -0.94
CA VAL A 25 19.63 8.46 -2.36
C VAL A 25 18.68 7.49 -3.04
N ALA A 26 18.46 6.30 -2.48
CA ALA A 26 17.57 5.30 -3.09
C ALA A 26 16.11 5.78 -3.18
N ALA A 27 15.59 6.38 -2.11
CA ALA A 27 14.22 6.90 -2.09
C ALA A 27 14.06 8.07 -3.06
N THR A 28 15.00 9.02 -3.08
CA THR A 28 15.00 10.16 -4.01
C THR A 28 15.09 9.68 -5.45
N LEU A 29 15.98 8.73 -5.75
CA LEU A 29 16.13 8.16 -7.08
C LEU A 29 14.81 7.56 -7.57
N MET A 30 14.14 6.77 -6.74
CA MET A 30 12.84 6.20 -7.11
C MET A 30 11.77 7.27 -7.32
N VAL A 31 11.70 8.29 -6.47
CA VAL A 31 10.77 9.43 -6.65
C VAL A 31 11.04 10.14 -7.98
N THR A 32 12.31 10.37 -8.31
CA THR A 32 12.72 11.00 -9.57
C THR A 32 12.35 10.14 -10.77
N ILE A 33 12.60 8.83 -10.73
CA ILE A 33 12.17 7.88 -11.78
C ILE A 33 10.65 7.96 -11.95
N LEU A 34 9.90 7.85 -10.87
CA LEU A 34 8.43 7.93 -10.91
C LEU A 34 7.97 9.26 -11.52
N ALA A 35 8.58 10.39 -11.15
CA ALA A 35 8.23 11.71 -11.67
C ALA A 35 8.55 11.87 -13.17
N LEU A 36 9.74 11.47 -13.61
CA LEU A 36 10.19 11.57 -15.00
C LEU A 36 9.33 10.70 -15.93
N PHE A 37 8.97 9.49 -15.51
CA PHE A 37 8.23 8.53 -16.34
C PHE A 37 6.72 8.50 -16.05
N TRP A 38 6.21 9.38 -15.18
CA TRP A 38 4.79 9.40 -14.79
C TRP A 38 3.87 9.53 -16.01
N LYS A 39 4.07 10.60 -16.78
CA LYS A 39 3.29 10.90 -18.00
C LYS A 39 3.63 9.95 -19.16
N ALA A 40 4.80 9.32 -19.13
CA ALA A 40 5.24 8.36 -20.16
C ALA A 40 4.56 6.99 -20.03
N GLY A 41 3.90 6.71 -18.90
CA GLY A 41 3.07 5.51 -18.75
C GLY A 41 2.92 4.97 -17.34
N LEU A 42 3.81 5.35 -16.40
CA LEU A 42 3.72 4.87 -15.01
C LEU A 42 2.43 5.31 -14.32
N ALA A 43 1.83 6.44 -14.71
CA ALA A 43 0.52 6.87 -14.18
C ALA A 43 -0.58 5.81 -14.36
N ARG A 44 -0.52 5.02 -15.45
CA ARG A 44 -1.47 3.92 -15.73
C ARG A 44 -1.23 2.70 -14.85
N ARG A 45 -0.03 2.59 -14.28
CA ARG A 45 0.40 1.50 -13.40
C ARG A 45 0.24 1.83 -11.91
N LYS A 46 -0.43 2.94 -11.60
CA LYS A 46 -0.73 3.34 -10.23
C LYS A 46 -1.59 2.26 -9.56
N LEU A 47 -1.17 1.83 -8.37
CA LEU A 47 -1.77 0.68 -7.68
C LEU A 47 -3.03 1.05 -6.91
N GLN A 48 -2.99 2.19 -6.21
CA GLN A 48 -4.10 2.65 -5.38
C GLN A 48 -4.78 3.90 -5.91
N ALA A 49 -6.10 3.98 -5.72
CA ALA A 49 -6.88 5.15 -6.11
C ALA A 49 -6.52 6.39 -5.26
N ARG A 50 -6.37 6.22 -3.95
CA ARG A 50 -5.93 7.26 -3.02
C ARG A 50 -4.53 7.75 -3.40
N ALA A 51 -4.28 9.04 -3.22
CA ALA A 51 -2.94 9.62 -3.32
C ALA A 51 -2.38 9.86 -1.92
N ALA A 52 -1.09 9.64 -1.73
CA ALA A 52 -0.42 9.98 -0.47
C ALA A 52 -0.48 11.50 -0.23
N THR A 53 -0.86 11.89 0.98
CA THR A 53 -0.92 13.31 1.38
C THR A 53 0.48 13.82 1.77
N ALA A 54 0.62 15.13 1.96
CA ALA A 54 1.85 15.69 2.51
C ALA A 54 2.12 15.21 3.95
N ALA A 55 1.06 15.02 4.73
CA ALA A 55 1.15 14.47 6.08
C ALA A 55 1.65 13.02 6.09
N ASP A 56 1.22 12.20 5.12
CA ASP A 56 1.73 10.84 4.95
C ASP A 56 3.22 10.83 4.66
N ARG A 57 3.66 11.60 3.66
CA ARG A 57 5.09 11.70 3.30
C ARG A 57 5.93 12.20 4.46
N ARG A 58 5.45 13.19 5.22
CA ARG A 58 6.16 13.69 6.40
C ARG A 58 6.32 12.60 7.46
N ARG A 59 5.26 11.84 7.76
CA ARG A 59 5.32 10.70 8.69
C ARG A 59 6.30 9.64 8.22
N GLU A 60 6.23 9.26 6.94
CA GLU A 60 7.10 8.28 6.30
C GLU A 60 8.58 8.69 6.43
N ILE A 61 8.92 9.93 6.03
CA ILE A 61 10.29 10.46 6.10
C ILE A 61 10.80 10.47 7.54
N LEU A 62 10.04 11.02 8.50
CA LEU A 62 10.48 11.12 9.89
C LEU A 62 10.69 9.73 10.52
N ALA A 63 9.79 8.79 10.27
CA ALA A 63 9.95 7.41 10.75
C ALA A 63 11.15 6.72 10.11
N SER A 64 11.37 6.91 8.80
CA SER A 64 12.52 6.36 8.09
C SER A 64 13.87 6.92 8.55
N LEU A 65 13.94 8.22 8.86
CA LEU A 65 15.15 8.82 9.43
C LEU A 65 15.44 8.28 10.84
N ARG A 66 14.40 8.07 11.67
CA ARG A 66 14.55 7.38 12.96
C ARG A 66 15.07 5.96 12.78
N THR A 67 14.53 5.21 11.83
CA THR A 67 14.99 3.84 11.54
C THR A 67 16.45 3.83 11.06
N ALA A 68 16.86 4.77 10.20
CA ALA A 68 18.25 4.88 9.76
C ALA A 68 19.21 5.15 10.93
N LEU A 69 18.80 5.97 11.90
CA LEU A 69 19.54 6.16 13.15
C LEU A 69 19.63 4.86 13.98
N ILE A 70 18.54 4.12 14.11
CA ILE A 70 18.54 2.83 14.82
C ILE A 70 19.46 1.82 14.12
N PHE A 71 19.37 1.71 12.80
CA PHE A 71 20.23 0.82 12.02
C PHE A 71 21.71 1.16 12.19
N SER A 72 22.08 2.45 12.18
CA SER A 72 23.48 2.83 12.38
C SER A 72 24.01 2.48 13.77
N LEU A 73 23.17 2.61 14.80
CA LEU A 73 23.51 2.18 16.16
C LEU A 73 23.66 0.65 16.23
N LEU A 74 22.82 -0.11 15.53
CA LEU A 74 22.86 -1.58 15.54
C LEU A 74 23.99 -2.15 14.68
N SER A 75 24.42 -1.45 13.62
CA SER A 75 25.49 -1.89 12.73
C SER A 75 26.89 -1.47 13.22
N THR A 76 27.02 -0.41 14.02
CA THR A 76 28.32 0.01 14.59
C THR A 76 29.04 -1.06 15.43
N PRO A 77 28.37 -1.89 16.25
CA PRO A 77 29.00 -3.00 16.96
C PRO A 77 29.76 -3.98 16.06
N ILE A 78 29.46 -4.04 14.76
CA ILE A 78 30.22 -4.84 13.79
C ILE A 78 31.69 -4.41 13.78
N ALA A 79 31.97 -3.09 13.80
CA ALA A 79 33.36 -2.60 13.80
C ALA A 79 34.11 -2.99 15.08
N VAL A 80 33.42 -3.00 16.22
CA VAL A 80 33.97 -3.49 17.50
C VAL A 80 34.22 -5.00 17.43
N GLY A 81 33.30 -5.77 16.85
CA GLY A 81 33.49 -7.21 16.66
C GLY A 81 34.65 -7.53 15.72
N VAL A 82 34.88 -6.71 14.69
CA VAL A 82 36.06 -6.82 13.81
C VAL A 82 37.35 -6.51 14.58
N SER A 83 37.39 -5.45 15.40
CA SER A 83 38.59 -5.11 16.17
C SER A 83 38.94 -6.16 17.22
N LEU A 84 37.94 -6.87 17.75
CA LEU A 84 38.11 -7.99 18.68
C LEU A 84 38.42 -9.33 17.97
N GLY A 85 38.38 -9.39 16.63
CA GLY A 85 38.56 -10.61 15.88
C GLY A 85 37.39 -11.59 15.91
N TRP A 86 36.22 -11.20 16.43
CA TRP A 86 35.00 -12.01 16.44
C TRP A 86 34.28 -12.03 15.09
N ILE A 87 34.44 -10.98 14.29
CA ILE A 87 33.83 -10.81 12.98
C ILE A 87 34.92 -10.69 11.93
N THR A 88 34.80 -11.45 10.85
CA THR A 88 35.74 -11.37 9.72
C THR A 88 35.11 -10.59 8.57
N ILE A 89 35.55 -9.34 8.37
CA ILE A 89 35.26 -8.57 7.15
C ILE A 89 36.56 -8.32 6.41
N TYR A 90 36.77 -9.06 5.33
CA TYR A 90 37.97 -8.96 4.52
C TYR A 90 37.76 -8.01 3.33
N LYS A 91 38.86 -7.39 2.88
CA LYS A 91 38.87 -6.38 1.79
C LYS A 91 39.59 -6.84 0.53
N ASP A 92 40.49 -7.80 0.67
CA ASP A 92 41.30 -8.32 -0.43
C ASP A 92 40.69 -9.61 -0.98
N PHE A 93 40.71 -9.76 -2.30
CA PHE A 93 40.14 -10.94 -2.97
C PHE A 93 40.97 -12.20 -2.74
N ASP A 94 42.24 -12.07 -2.36
CA ASP A 94 43.17 -13.20 -2.22
C ASP A 94 42.81 -14.13 -1.05
N GLN A 95 42.02 -13.66 -0.07
CA GLN A 95 41.68 -14.45 1.12
C GLN A 95 40.68 -15.59 0.84
N ALA A 96 39.71 -15.36 -0.05
CA ALA A 96 38.63 -16.33 -0.32
C ALA A 96 38.21 -16.41 -1.80
N GLY A 97 38.66 -15.47 -2.64
CA GLY A 97 38.39 -15.43 -4.07
C GLY A 97 37.01 -14.90 -4.48
N PRO A 98 36.83 -14.56 -5.77
CA PRO A 98 35.56 -14.02 -6.29
C PRO A 98 34.38 -14.99 -6.19
N LEU A 99 34.63 -16.31 -6.27
CA LEU A 99 33.55 -17.31 -6.16
C LEU A 99 32.91 -17.27 -4.77
N TYR A 100 33.70 -17.23 -3.72
CA TYR A 100 33.18 -17.11 -2.36
C TYR A 100 32.41 -15.80 -2.16
N LEU A 101 32.87 -14.68 -2.74
CA LEU A 101 32.13 -13.41 -2.70
C LEU A 101 30.71 -13.58 -3.26
N VAL A 102 30.57 -14.19 -4.43
CA VAL A 102 29.26 -14.39 -5.07
C VAL A 102 28.38 -15.33 -4.26
N LEU A 103 28.93 -16.46 -3.79
CA LEU A 103 28.20 -17.46 -3.02
C LEU A 103 27.76 -16.93 -1.65
N SER A 104 28.63 -16.20 -0.95
CA SER A 104 28.32 -15.57 0.35
C SER A 104 27.27 -14.47 0.22
N LEU A 105 27.33 -13.63 -0.82
CA LEU A 105 26.27 -12.66 -1.11
C LEU A 105 24.92 -13.34 -1.42
N ALA A 106 24.93 -14.38 -2.26
CA ALA A 106 23.73 -15.15 -2.56
C ALA A 106 23.13 -15.80 -1.30
N PHE A 107 23.98 -16.36 -0.44
CA PHE A 107 23.57 -16.94 0.83
C PHE A 107 22.98 -15.89 1.77
N MET A 108 23.62 -14.73 1.90
CA MET A 108 23.10 -13.62 2.71
C MET A 108 21.72 -13.14 2.22
N LEU A 109 21.52 -13.02 0.90
CA LEU A 109 20.22 -12.65 0.32
C LEU A 109 19.13 -13.70 0.62
N ALA A 110 19.45 -14.99 0.48
CA ALA A 110 18.52 -16.08 0.78
C ALA A 110 18.19 -16.16 2.28
N ALA A 111 19.20 -16.04 3.15
CA ALA A 111 19.02 -16.01 4.59
C ALA A 111 18.21 -14.80 5.05
N HIS A 112 18.46 -13.62 4.46
CA HIS A 112 17.69 -12.42 4.76
C HIS A 112 16.24 -12.53 4.29
N ASP A 113 15.98 -13.10 3.11
CA ASP A 113 14.61 -13.31 2.62
C ASP A 113 13.81 -14.19 3.58
N ALA A 114 14.42 -15.29 4.04
CA ALA A 114 13.82 -16.18 5.03
C ALA A 114 13.59 -15.47 6.37
N TYR A 115 14.62 -14.80 6.90
CA TYR A 115 14.53 -14.02 8.13
C TYR A 115 13.40 -12.98 8.06
N PHE A 116 13.36 -12.20 6.98
CA PHE A 116 12.36 -11.18 6.76
C PHE A 116 10.96 -11.78 6.70
N TYR A 117 10.73 -12.82 5.89
CA TYR A 117 9.41 -13.46 5.77
C TYR A 117 8.85 -13.88 7.14
N TRP A 118 9.64 -14.60 7.94
CA TRP A 118 9.18 -15.14 9.21
C TRP A 118 8.96 -14.06 10.27
N THR A 119 9.88 -13.09 10.37
CA THR A 119 9.74 -11.97 11.31
C THR A 119 8.56 -11.08 10.92
N HIS A 120 8.42 -10.74 9.64
CA HIS A 120 7.31 -9.96 9.12
C HIS A 120 5.96 -10.64 9.38
N ARG A 121 5.83 -11.93 9.04
CA ARG A 121 4.62 -12.71 9.31
C ARG A 121 4.30 -12.79 10.81
N ALA A 122 5.32 -12.95 11.67
CA ALA A 122 5.13 -12.95 13.11
C ALA A 122 4.62 -11.58 13.61
N MET A 123 5.18 -10.47 13.10
CA MET A 123 4.72 -9.14 13.47
C MET A 123 3.28 -8.87 13.04
N HIS A 124 2.75 -9.55 12.02
CA HIS A 124 1.34 -9.51 11.66
C HIS A 124 0.40 -10.31 12.58
N HIS A 125 0.95 -11.03 13.56
CA HIS A 125 0.12 -11.68 14.56
C HIS A 125 -0.60 -10.62 15.42
N ARG A 126 -1.88 -10.87 15.75
CA ARG A 126 -2.79 -9.93 16.45
C ARG A 126 -2.21 -9.28 17.72
N ARG A 127 -1.32 -9.99 18.42
CA ARG A 127 -0.68 -9.52 19.67
C ARG A 127 0.55 -8.64 19.43
N LEU A 128 1.18 -8.75 18.27
CA LEU A 128 2.43 -8.08 17.93
C LEU A 128 2.21 -6.89 16.99
N PHE A 129 1.18 -6.94 16.14
CA PHE A 129 0.94 -5.97 15.07
C PHE A 129 0.96 -4.52 15.56
N THR A 130 0.20 -4.19 16.60
CA THR A 130 0.12 -2.81 17.10
C THR A 130 1.47 -2.27 17.56
N LEU A 131 2.32 -3.12 18.14
CA LEU A 131 3.62 -2.75 18.68
C LEU A 131 4.70 -2.67 17.59
N PHE A 132 4.73 -3.68 16.72
CA PHE A 132 5.81 -3.84 15.75
C PHE A 132 5.48 -3.17 14.42
N HIS A 133 4.35 -3.46 13.81
CA HIS A 133 4.21 -3.26 12.36
C HIS A 133 3.07 -2.31 11.96
N ARG A 134 2.22 -1.90 12.92
CA ARG A 134 1.15 -0.91 12.67
C ARG A 134 1.70 0.40 12.11
N THR A 135 2.86 0.86 12.59
CA THR A 135 3.48 2.11 12.12
C THR A 135 3.74 2.05 10.62
N HIS A 136 4.28 0.93 10.14
CA HIS A 136 4.52 0.68 8.71
C HIS A 136 3.22 0.74 7.90
N HIS A 137 2.16 0.08 8.40
CA HIS A 137 0.83 0.04 7.76
C HIS A 137 0.02 1.34 7.85
N LEU A 138 0.49 2.37 8.58
CA LEU A 138 -0.10 3.70 8.46
C LEU A 138 0.06 4.26 7.04
N SER A 139 1.07 3.79 6.32
CA SER A 139 1.38 4.13 4.93
C SER A 139 0.51 3.34 3.95
N ARG A 140 -0.81 3.43 4.08
CA ARG A 140 -1.79 2.67 3.27
C ARG A 140 -1.60 2.83 1.76
N THR A 141 -1.22 4.03 1.32
CA THR A 141 -0.72 4.30 -0.04
C THR A 141 0.77 4.63 0.07
N PRO A 142 1.64 3.61 0.12
CA PRO A 142 3.03 3.84 0.43
C PRO A 142 3.69 4.66 -0.67
N THR A 143 4.63 5.50 -0.28
CA THR A 143 5.54 6.17 -1.20
C THR A 143 6.96 5.61 -1.03
N PRO A 144 7.91 5.87 -1.95
CA PRO A 144 9.31 5.47 -1.78
C PRO A 144 9.92 5.81 -0.41
N TRP A 145 9.43 6.88 0.23
CA TRP A 145 9.86 7.31 1.57
C TRP A 145 9.43 6.38 2.70
N ALA A 146 8.45 5.50 2.45
CA ALA A 146 7.94 4.53 3.42
C ALA A 146 8.86 3.32 3.63
N ALA A 147 9.92 3.16 2.82
CA ALA A 147 10.79 1.98 2.84
C ALA A 147 11.33 1.64 4.24
N TYR A 148 11.66 2.63 5.05
CA TYR A 148 12.13 2.45 6.44
C TYR A 148 11.14 2.97 7.48
N SER A 149 9.86 3.16 7.14
CA SER A 149 8.84 3.70 8.04
C SER A 149 8.37 2.67 9.07
N PHE A 150 9.31 2.08 9.80
CA PHE A 150 9.11 1.02 10.77
C PHE A 150 8.80 1.57 12.16
N ALA A 151 8.14 0.80 13.01
CA ALA A 151 8.18 1.08 14.45
C ALA A 151 9.59 0.82 14.99
N VAL A 152 9.91 1.37 16.17
CA VAL A 152 11.21 1.14 16.83
C VAL A 152 11.53 -0.36 17.01
N PRO A 153 10.63 -1.19 17.58
CA PRO A 153 10.97 -2.59 17.78
C PRO A 153 11.05 -3.39 16.47
N GLU A 154 10.30 -3.01 15.44
CA GLU A 154 10.44 -3.56 14.09
C GLU A 154 11.79 -3.20 13.46
N ALA A 155 12.23 -1.93 13.59
CA ALA A 155 13.55 -1.50 13.16
C ALA A 155 14.65 -2.27 13.89
N VAL A 156 14.50 -2.55 15.19
CA VAL A 156 15.48 -3.39 15.90
C VAL A 156 15.55 -4.78 15.30
N VAL A 157 14.40 -5.45 15.11
CA VAL A 157 14.35 -6.80 14.52
C VAL A 157 15.00 -6.83 13.13
N HIS A 158 14.62 -5.94 12.22
CA HIS A 158 15.23 -5.94 10.89
C HIS A 158 16.70 -5.52 10.90
N GLY A 159 17.10 -4.60 11.78
CA GLY A 159 18.46 -4.08 11.87
C GLY A 159 19.48 -5.07 12.45
N VAL A 160 19.07 -5.98 13.34
CA VAL A 160 19.99 -6.96 13.95
C VAL A 160 20.41 -8.09 13.01
N PHE A 161 19.74 -8.28 11.88
CA PHE A 161 20.08 -9.35 10.95
C PHE A 161 21.54 -9.30 10.50
N VAL A 162 22.03 -8.13 10.05
CA VAL A 162 23.39 -8.01 9.51
C VAL A 162 24.45 -8.31 10.58
N PRO A 163 24.43 -7.71 11.79
CA PRO A 163 25.36 -8.08 12.87
C PRO A 163 25.35 -9.57 13.19
N LEU A 164 24.17 -10.20 13.27
CA LEU A 164 24.06 -11.62 13.57
C LEU A 164 24.62 -12.50 12.45
N PHE A 165 24.41 -12.11 11.19
CA PHE A 165 24.88 -12.88 10.05
C PHE A 165 26.42 -12.84 9.95
N VAL A 166 27.04 -11.67 10.10
CA VAL A 166 28.50 -11.52 9.95
C VAL A 166 29.31 -12.10 11.13
N LEU A 167 28.66 -12.40 12.25
CA LEU A 167 29.27 -13.21 13.33
C LEU A 167 29.48 -14.66 12.91
N LEU A 168 28.71 -15.16 11.94
CA LEU A 168 28.71 -16.57 11.55
C LEU A 168 29.36 -16.80 10.19
N VAL A 169 29.26 -15.81 9.29
CA VAL A 169 29.73 -15.92 7.92
C VAL A 169 30.76 -14.82 7.67
N PRO A 170 32.03 -15.17 7.39
CA PRO A 170 33.01 -14.21 6.90
C PRO A 170 32.52 -13.54 5.61
N MET A 171 32.62 -12.21 5.53
CA MET A 171 32.08 -11.47 4.40
C MET A 171 33.10 -10.53 3.79
N HIS A 172 33.12 -10.44 2.46
CA HIS A 172 33.87 -9.41 1.77
C HIS A 172 33.16 -8.04 1.91
N ALA A 173 33.90 -6.96 2.13
CA ALA A 173 33.34 -5.61 2.27
C ALA A 173 32.44 -5.20 1.07
N VAL A 174 32.84 -5.53 -0.16
CA VAL A 174 32.03 -5.31 -1.38
C VAL A 174 30.71 -6.10 -1.35
N ALA A 175 30.70 -7.33 -0.84
CA ALA A 175 29.47 -8.12 -0.74
C ALA A 175 28.49 -7.48 0.26
N LEU A 176 28.97 -7.01 1.41
CA LEU A 176 28.14 -6.29 2.40
C LEU A 176 27.57 -5.00 1.83
N PHE A 177 28.39 -4.23 1.10
CA PHE A 177 27.92 -3.01 0.45
C PHE A 177 26.87 -3.32 -0.62
N ALA A 178 27.13 -4.31 -1.49
CA ALA A 178 26.17 -4.75 -2.51
C ALA A 178 24.86 -5.24 -1.90
N PHE A 179 24.92 -6.03 -0.83
CA PHE A 179 23.74 -6.45 -0.07
C PHE A 179 22.92 -5.25 0.41
N GLY A 180 23.57 -4.26 1.04
CA GLY A 180 22.89 -3.06 1.52
C GLY A 180 22.20 -2.26 0.41
N ILE A 181 22.84 -2.17 -0.76
CA ILE A 181 22.26 -1.52 -1.96
C ILE A 181 21.07 -2.32 -2.51
N ILE A 182 21.21 -3.64 -2.68
CA ILE A 182 20.12 -4.50 -3.15
C ILE A 182 18.93 -4.40 -2.20
N MET A 183 19.17 -4.51 -0.89
CA MET A 183 18.12 -4.44 0.13
C MET A 183 17.33 -3.14 0.05
N ILE A 184 17.99 -1.98 0.03
CA ILE A 184 17.28 -0.70 -0.02
C ILE A 184 16.53 -0.50 -1.34
N LEU A 185 17.12 -0.88 -2.48
CA LEU A 185 16.46 -0.75 -3.78
C LEU A 185 15.22 -1.61 -3.85
N ARG A 186 15.30 -2.85 -3.37
CA ARG A 186 14.17 -3.79 -3.29
C ARG A 186 13.05 -3.25 -2.39
N ASN A 187 13.41 -2.72 -1.23
CA ASN A 187 12.45 -2.17 -0.29
C ASN A 187 11.77 -0.89 -0.84
N VAL A 188 12.54 0.03 -1.41
CA VAL A 188 11.99 1.24 -2.05
C VAL A 188 11.10 0.91 -3.24
N MET A 189 11.48 -0.06 -4.09
CA MET A 189 10.64 -0.53 -5.19
C MET A 189 9.30 -1.08 -4.70
N GLY A 190 9.27 -1.81 -3.58
CA GLY A 190 8.03 -2.31 -2.97
C GLY A 190 7.04 -1.21 -2.57
N HIS A 191 7.55 -0.01 -2.27
CA HIS A 191 6.76 1.14 -1.83
C HIS A 191 6.58 2.22 -2.91
N ALA A 192 6.84 1.91 -4.19
CA ALA A 192 6.83 2.90 -5.25
C ALA A 192 5.42 3.50 -5.54
N GLY A 193 4.34 2.83 -5.12
CA GLY A 193 2.95 3.26 -5.35
C GLY A 193 2.46 3.09 -6.81
N ALA A 194 3.34 2.64 -7.71
CA ALA A 194 3.06 2.22 -9.08
C ALA A 194 3.89 0.98 -9.42
N GLU A 195 3.36 0.07 -10.23
CA GLU A 195 4.10 -1.12 -10.65
C GLU A 195 5.29 -0.76 -11.55
N VAL A 196 6.50 -0.94 -11.04
CA VAL A 196 7.75 -0.66 -11.76
C VAL A 196 8.31 -1.89 -12.45
N HIS A 197 7.84 -3.10 -12.11
CA HIS A 197 8.28 -4.33 -12.76
C HIS A 197 7.63 -4.50 -14.14
N PRO A 198 8.39 -4.91 -15.17
CA PRO A 198 7.83 -5.25 -16.46
C PRO A 198 7.07 -6.58 -16.39
N ALA A 199 6.30 -6.87 -17.44
CA ALA A 199 5.46 -8.06 -17.49
C ALA A 199 6.24 -9.38 -17.29
N ALA A 200 7.55 -9.42 -17.60
CA ALA A 200 8.41 -10.59 -17.38
C ALA A 200 8.43 -11.10 -15.91
N PHE A 201 8.09 -10.24 -14.95
CA PHE A 201 8.01 -10.56 -13.51
C PHE A 201 6.65 -11.15 -13.08
N GLY A 202 5.72 -11.38 -14.02
CA GLY A 202 4.41 -11.96 -13.73
C GLY A 202 4.47 -13.44 -13.33
N PRO A 203 3.46 -13.95 -12.60
CA PRO A 203 3.33 -15.38 -12.30
C PRO A 203 3.46 -16.27 -13.55
N GLY A 204 4.12 -17.42 -13.42
CA GLY A 204 4.31 -18.37 -14.53
C GLY A 204 5.41 -17.99 -15.52
N ARG A 205 6.12 -16.87 -15.31
CA ARG A 205 7.28 -16.45 -16.11
C ARG A 205 8.57 -16.67 -15.33
N TRP A 206 9.71 -16.65 -16.02
CA TRP A 206 11.04 -16.88 -15.43
C TRP A 206 11.33 -15.97 -14.23
N LEU A 207 11.06 -14.66 -14.33
CA LEU A 207 11.26 -13.71 -13.24
C LEU A 207 10.06 -13.64 -12.27
N GLY A 208 9.05 -14.48 -12.49
CA GLY A 208 7.80 -14.54 -11.72
C GLY A 208 7.94 -15.03 -10.29
N TRP A 209 9.15 -15.30 -9.81
CA TRP A 209 9.42 -15.63 -8.41
C TRP A 209 9.79 -14.41 -7.57
N ASN A 210 10.07 -13.28 -8.21
CA ASN A 210 10.40 -12.04 -7.53
C ASN A 210 9.14 -11.42 -6.92
N ASN A 211 9.29 -10.84 -5.73
CA ASN A 211 8.30 -9.95 -5.15
C ASN A 211 8.22 -8.68 -6.02
N THR A 212 7.02 -8.25 -6.43
CA THR A 212 6.84 -7.04 -7.25
C THR A 212 6.20 -5.94 -6.44
N THR A 213 6.17 -4.70 -6.95
CA THR A 213 5.51 -3.60 -6.25
C THR A 213 4.03 -3.91 -6.01
N THR A 214 3.33 -4.51 -6.98
CA THR A 214 1.93 -4.94 -6.80
C THR A 214 1.78 -5.97 -5.67
N HIS A 215 2.72 -6.89 -5.53
CA HIS A 215 2.66 -7.92 -4.49
C HIS A 215 2.76 -7.29 -3.10
N HIS A 216 3.71 -6.37 -2.91
CA HIS A 216 3.87 -5.64 -1.65
C HIS A 216 2.76 -4.60 -1.39
N ASP A 217 2.25 -3.93 -2.42
CA ASP A 217 1.13 -2.99 -2.23
C ASP A 217 -0.15 -3.71 -1.79
N LEU A 218 -0.42 -4.91 -2.31
CA LEU A 218 -1.52 -5.76 -1.85
C LEU A 218 -1.37 -6.18 -0.38
N HIS A 219 -0.14 -6.31 0.09
CA HIS A 219 0.13 -6.52 1.51
C HIS A 219 -0.32 -5.32 2.35
N HIS A 220 0.00 -4.09 1.94
CA HIS A 220 -0.46 -2.87 2.60
C HIS A 220 -1.98 -2.66 2.51
N GLU A 221 -2.63 -3.20 1.47
CA GLU A 221 -4.09 -3.16 1.29
C GLU A 221 -4.80 -4.14 2.24
N ALA A 222 -4.33 -5.39 2.34
CA ALA A 222 -5.04 -6.47 3.02
C ALA A 222 -4.45 -6.90 4.38
N GLY A 223 -3.16 -6.67 4.60
CA GLY A 223 -2.43 -6.94 5.86
C GLY A 223 -2.33 -8.41 6.29
N ARG A 224 -2.80 -9.37 5.48
CA ARG A 224 -2.83 -10.81 5.85
C ARG A 224 -2.21 -11.74 4.80
N TYR A 225 -1.59 -11.17 3.77
CA TYR A 225 -0.97 -11.89 2.66
C TYR A 225 0.38 -11.27 2.33
N ASN A 226 1.19 -11.93 1.50
CA ASN A 226 2.36 -11.37 0.83
C ASN A 226 3.43 -10.85 1.80
N TYR A 227 4.07 -11.73 2.56
CA TYR A 227 5.06 -11.35 3.58
C TYR A 227 6.51 -11.31 3.08
N GLY A 228 6.81 -11.86 1.90
CA GLY A 228 8.18 -11.90 1.35
C GLY A 228 8.76 -10.51 1.05
N LEU A 229 10.10 -10.42 0.93
CA LEU A 229 10.80 -9.17 0.58
C LEU A 229 11.38 -9.22 -0.83
N TYR A 230 12.21 -10.23 -1.11
CA TYR A 230 12.85 -10.38 -2.42
C TYR A 230 12.05 -11.33 -3.29
N PHE A 231 11.60 -12.44 -2.71
CA PHE A 231 10.97 -13.52 -3.43
C PHE A 231 9.58 -13.86 -2.88
N ARG A 232 8.80 -14.55 -3.72
CA ARG A 232 7.44 -15.00 -3.43
C ARG A 232 7.37 -16.48 -3.02
N TRP A 233 8.49 -17.19 -3.01
CA TRP A 233 8.49 -18.64 -2.75
C TRP A 233 7.95 -18.97 -1.37
N TRP A 234 8.18 -18.12 -0.36
CA TRP A 234 7.71 -18.37 1.00
C TRP A 234 6.19 -18.19 1.07
N ASP A 235 5.69 -17.13 0.42
CA ASP A 235 4.25 -16.91 0.31
C ASP A 235 3.54 -18.04 -0.41
N LYS A 236 4.14 -18.59 -1.47
CA LYS A 236 3.59 -19.75 -2.17
C LYS A 236 3.67 -21.03 -1.33
N LEU A 237 4.82 -21.32 -0.74
CA LEU A 237 5.05 -22.52 0.06
C LEU A 237 4.11 -22.56 1.28
N MET A 238 3.89 -21.40 1.90
CA MET A 238 3.08 -21.28 3.10
C MET A 238 1.61 -20.92 2.85
N GLY A 239 1.20 -20.81 1.58
CA GLY A 239 -0.18 -20.44 1.20
C GLY A 239 -0.59 -19.04 1.64
N THR A 240 0.35 -18.10 1.75
CA THR A 240 0.12 -16.70 2.13
C THR A 240 0.17 -15.72 0.95
N GLU A 241 0.31 -16.20 -0.29
CA GLU A 241 0.20 -15.36 -1.48
C GLU A 241 -1.26 -14.90 -1.69
N HIS A 242 -1.44 -13.60 -1.93
CA HIS A 242 -2.75 -13.01 -2.14
C HIS A 242 -3.41 -13.60 -3.40
N PRO A 243 -4.66 -14.10 -3.33
CA PRO A 243 -5.30 -14.81 -4.44
C PRO A 243 -5.45 -13.94 -5.71
N ASP A 244 -5.74 -12.65 -5.56
CA ASP A 244 -5.80 -11.72 -6.69
C ASP A 244 -4.47 -11.26 -7.26
N TYR A 245 -3.32 -11.63 -6.69
CA TYR A 245 -2.03 -11.06 -7.11
C TYR A 245 -1.80 -11.22 -8.61
N ARG A 246 -2.02 -12.43 -9.16
CA ARG A 246 -1.87 -12.70 -10.60
C ARG A 246 -2.73 -11.75 -11.44
N ARG A 247 -4.04 -11.73 -11.15
CA ARG A 247 -5.02 -10.93 -11.88
C ARG A 247 -4.70 -9.44 -11.82
N LYS A 248 -4.38 -8.91 -10.64
CA LYS A 248 -4.06 -7.48 -10.45
C LYS A 248 -2.76 -7.11 -11.18
N PHE A 249 -1.69 -7.89 -11.01
CA PHE A 249 -0.41 -7.64 -11.69
C PHE A 249 -0.56 -7.67 -13.21
N GLU A 250 -1.20 -8.73 -13.75
CA GLU A 250 -1.42 -8.88 -15.18
C GLU A 250 -2.27 -7.74 -15.76
N ALA A 251 -3.33 -7.31 -15.07
CA ALA A 251 -4.14 -6.17 -15.50
C ALA A 251 -3.33 -4.86 -15.58
N ILE A 252 -2.32 -4.68 -14.72
CA ILE A 252 -1.47 -3.48 -14.70
C ILE A 252 -0.41 -3.51 -15.80
N VAL A 253 0.22 -4.66 -16.04
CA VAL A 253 1.35 -4.77 -16.97
C VAL A 253 0.94 -5.08 -18.41
N THR A 254 -0.28 -5.57 -18.62
CA THR A 254 -0.81 -5.85 -19.95
C THR A 254 -1.06 -4.52 -20.68
N PRO A 255 -0.52 -4.33 -21.89
CA PRO A 255 -0.90 -3.19 -22.71
C PRO A 255 -2.41 -3.28 -22.96
N GLN A 256 -3.18 -2.29 -22.53
CA GLN A 256 -4.52 -2.12 -23.08
C GLN A 256 -4.33 -2.00 -24.60
N MET A 257 -4.91 -2.92 -25.38
CA MET A 257 -5.03 -2.71 -26.81
C MET A 257 -5.64 -1.33 -26.96
N ALA A 258 -4.90 -0.42 -27.59
CA ALA A 258 -5.50 0.81 -28.05
C ALA A 258 -6.71 0.36 -28.84
N ALA A 259 -7.91 0.79 -28.43
CA ALA A 259 -9.03 0.78 -29.36
C ALA A 259 -8.48 1.43 -30.61
N THR A 260 -8.34 0.65 -31.68
CA THR A 260 -7.89 1.13 -32.97
C THR A 260 -8.96 2.11 -33.44
N SER A 261 -8.84 3.36 -33.02
CA SER A 261 -9.41 4.45 -33.79
C SER A 261 -8.80 4.33 -35.17
N PRO A 262 -9.59 4.24 -36.25
CA PRO A 262 -9.04 4.12 -37.58
C PRO A 262 -8.14 5.33 -37.84
N LEU A 263 -6.97 5.05 -38.40
CA LEU A 263 -5.94 6.01 -38.78
C LEU A 263 -6.54 7.13 -39.62
N GLY A 264 -6.77 8.29 -39.00
CA GLY A 264 -6.85 9.56 -39.70
C GLY A 264 -5.44 9.97 -40.11
N THR A 265 -5.07 9.65 -41.34
CA THR A 265 -3.90 10.22 -42.01
C THR A 265 -3.97 11.74 -42.05
N GLY A 266 -2.90 12.42 -41.60
CA GLY A 266 -2.60 13.76 -42.12
C GLY A 266 -2.11 14.79 -41.10
N ARG A 267 -0.79 14.96 -41.07
CA ARG A 267 -0.04 16.21 -40.85
C ARG A 267 -0.07 16.86 -39.46
N ALA A 268 1.03 16.64 -38.74
CA ALA A 268 1.65 17.71 -37.96
C ALA A 268 2.29 18.74 -38.92
N ILE A 269 2.09 20.03 -38.65
CA ILE A 269 3.13 21.07 -38.45
C ILE A 269 2.45 22.46 -38.39
N THR A 270 2.98 23.28 -37.49
CA THR A 270 2.91 24.75 -37.32
C THR A 270 1.65 25.40 -36.78
N GLY A 271 1.88 26.16 -35.70
CA GLY A 271 1.77 27.62 -35.79
C GLY A 271 0.51 28.23 -35.20
N ALA A 272 0.69 28.95 -34.11
CA ALA A 272 -0.32 29.81 -33.51
C ALA A 272 -0.91 30.81 -34.51
N LEU A 273 -2.22 31.09 -34.38
CA LEU A 273 -2.79 32.45 -34.43
C LEU A 273 -4.28 32.40 -34.10
N ALA A 274 -4.69 33.36 -33.27
CA ALA A 274 -6.08 33.69 -33.00
C ALA A 274 -6.80 34.17 -34.26
N VAL A 275 -8.11 33.97 -34.32
CA VAL A 275 -9.12 35.00 -34.65
C VAL A 275 -10.54 34.38 -34.58
N LEU A 276 -11.42 35.12 -33.91
CA LEU A 276 -12.87 34.94 -33.83
C LEU A 276 -13.55 34.82 -35.20
N VAL A 277 -14.52 33.89 -35.34
CA VAL A 277 -15.68 34.07 -36.23
C VAL A 277 -16.94 33.48 -35.58
N LEU A 278 -17.85 34.39 -35.22
CA LEU A 278 -19.32 34.31 -35.16
C LEU A 278 -19.98 32.95 -34.87
N ALA A 279 -20.43 32.79 -33.61
CA ALA A 279 -21.48 31.85 -33.24
C ALA A 279 -22.86 32.49 -33.47
N GLY A 280 -23.59 31.99 -34.46
CA GLY A 280 -25.02 32.16 -34.60
C GLY A 280 -25.64 30.83 -34.97
N GLY A 281 -26.46 30.25 -34.08
CA GLY A 281 -27.18 29.02 -34.40
C GLY A 281 -27.75 28.26 -33.19
N LEU A 282 -29.00 28.58 -32.86
CA LEU A 282 -30.02 27.72 -32.26
C LEU A 282 -29.73 27.02 -30.92
N ILE A 283 -30.23 27.64 -29.84
CA ILE A 283 -30.52 26.98 -28.57
C ILE A 283 -31.87 26.26 -28.72
N ILE A 284 -31.85 24.94 -28.79
CA ILE A 284 -33.04 24.12 -28.52
C ILE A 284 -33.21 24.11 -27.00
N ALA A 285 -34.28 24.72 -26.51
CA ALA A 285 -34.67 24.64 -25.11
C ALA A 285 -35.11 23.20 -24.80
N GLY A 286 -34.19 22.39 -24.25
CA GLY A 286 -34.55 21.17 -23.55
C GLY A 286 -35.16 21.55 -22.20
N GLU A 287 -36.34 21.01 -21.89
CA GLU A 287 -36.93 21.12 -20.55
C GLU A 287 -35.93 20.63 -19.49
N PRO A 288 -35.87 21.27 -18.31
CA PRO A 288 -35.00 20.81 -17.24
C PRO A 288 -35.51 19.44 -16.78
N VAL A 289 -34.84 18.37 -17.21
CA VAL A 289 -34.93 17.07 -16.56
C VAL A 289 -34.59 17.31 -15.10
N ARG A 290 -35.59 17.23 -14.21
CA ARG A 290 -35.35 17.17 -12.77
C ARG A 290 -34.45 15.96 -12.54
N ALA A 291 -33.17 16.21 -12.29
CA ALA A 291 -32.23 15.18 -11.93
C ALA A 291 -32.77 14.52 -10.66
N ASP A 292 -33.14 13.23 -10.75
CA ASP A 292 -33.49 12.44 -9.58
C ASP A 292 -32.28 12.39 -8.65
N ASN A 293 -32.30 13.21 -7.59
CA ASN A 293 -31.23 13.29 -6.60
C ASN A 293 -31.37 12.20 -5.52
N SER A 294 -32.25 11.23 -5.73
CA SER A 294 -32.37 10.09 -4.84
C SER A 294 -31.06 9.28 -4.81
N PRO A 295 -30.53 8.96 -3.62
CA PRO A 295 -29.39 8.09 -3.45
C PRO A 295 -29.79 6.60 -3.47
N ALA A 296 -31.05 6.27 -3.77
CA ALA A 296 -31.51 4.90 -3.84
C ALA A 296 -30.73 4.08 -4.88
N GLY A 297 -30.46 2.81 -4.55
CA GLY A 297 -29.72 1.89 -5.40
C GLY A 297 -28.59 1.17 -4.66
N ARG A 298 -27.79 0.41 -5.41
CA ARG A 298 -26.66 -0.36 -4.88
C ARG A 298 -25.35 0.38 -5.10
N TRP A 299 -24.59 0.50 -4.02
CA TRP A 299 -23.38 1.31 -3.98
C TRP A 299 -22.23 0.49 -3.42
N LEU A 300 -21.11 0.56 -4.10
CA LEU A 300 -19.85 -0.03 -3.74
C LEU A 300 -19.08 0.95 -2.84
N THR A 301 -18.71 0.50 -1.64
CA THR A 301 -17.88 1.27 -0.72
C THR A 301 -16.43 1.36 -1.23
N PRO A 302 -15.60 2.29 -0.71
CA PRO A 302 -14.21 2.42 -1.14
C PRO A 302 -13.45 1.09 -1.03
N GLY A 303 -12.60 0.80 -2.02
CA GLY A 303 -11.84 -0.46 -2.07
C GLY A 303 -12.68 -1.70 -2.39
N ALA A 304 -13.94 -1.53 -2.81
CA ALA A 304 -14.87 -2.65 -3.04
C ALA A 304 -15.11 -3.54 -1.80
N ALA A 305 -14.96 -2.96 -0.59
CA ALA A 305 -15.09 -3.71 0.66
C ALA A 305 -16.51 -4.23 0.91
N ALA A 306 -17.54 -3.48 0.48
CA ALA A 306 -18.93 -3.85 0.64
C ALA A 306 -19.82 -3.29 -0.48
N ILE A 307 -20.94 -3.96 -0.75
CA ILE A 307 -22.07 -3.40 -1.51
C ILE A 307 -23.18 -3.09 -0.52
N VAL A 308 -23.59 -1.83 -0.49
CA VAL A 308 -24.65 -1.30 0.35
C VAL A 308 -25.82 -0.89 -0.54
N GLU A 309 -27.01 -1.41 -0.23
CA GLU A 309 -28.24 -1.04 -0.93
C GLU A 309 -28.99 0.01 -0.13
N LEU A 310 -29.20 1.17 -0.75
CA LEU A 310 -30.06 2.23 -0.24
C LEU A 310 -31.47 2.04 -0.80
N ALA A 311 -32.43 1.77 0.08
CA ALA A 311 -33.83 1.55 -0.26
C ALA A 311 -34.75 2.11 0.84
N PRO A 312 -36.05 2.31 0.58
CA PRO A 312 -36.99 2.72 1.62
C PRO A 312 -36.95 1.77 2.82
N CYS A 313 -36.89 2.33 4.03
CA CYS A 313 -37.03 1.54 5.24
C CYS A 313 -38.45 0.96 5.29
N SER A 314 -38.62 -0.29 5.72
CA SER A 314 -39.87 -1.06 5.67
C SER A 314 -41.10 -0.43 6.38
N ALA A 315 -40.90 0.59 7.21
CA ALA A 315 -41.97 1.24 7.99
C ALA A 315 -42.06 2.78 7.80
N THR A 316 -41.22 3.40 6.96
CA THR A 316 -41.19 4.87 6.82
C THR A 316 -40.82 5.30 5.40
N MET A 317 -41.11 6.55 5.03
CA MET A 317 -40.63 7.14 3.77
C MET A 317 -39.13 7.53 3.79
N SER A 318 -38.39 7.20 4.85
CA SER A 318 -36.93 7.45 4.92
C SER A 318 -36.14 6.34 4.22
N LEU A 319 -34.92 6.65 3.77
CA LEU A 319 -34.03 5.65 3.18
C LEU A 319 -33.16 4.97 4.24
N CYS A 320 -32.95 3.67 4.07
CA CYS A 320 -32.04 2.83 4.85
C CYS A 320 -30.97 2.24 3.93
N GLY A 321 -29.74 2.15 4.42
CA GLY A 321 -28.62 1.49 3.72
C GLY A 321 -28.29 0.16 4.37
N THR A 322 -28.48 -0.93 3.64
CA THR A 322 -28.23 -2.29 4.14
C THR A 322 -27.04 -2.92 3.42
N VAL A 323 -26.13 -3.54 4.17
CA VAL A 323 -25.02 -4.31 3.59
C VAL A 323 -25.59 -5.53 2.87
N ARG A 324 -25.48 -5.59 1.55
CA ARG A 324 -25.93 -6.73 0.74
C ARG A 324 -24.83 -7.72 0.44
N TRP A 325 -23.59 -7.27 0.48
CA TRP A 325 -22.42 -8.10 0.26
C TRP A 325 -21.21 -7.45 0.90
N LEU A 326 -20.29 -8.28 1.38
CA LEU A 326 -19.04 -7.87 2.04
C LEU A 326 -17.92 -8.76 1.48
N TRP A 327 -16.79 -8.18 1.09
CA TRP A 327 -15.68 -8.90 0.45
C TRP A 327 -15.13 -10.03 1.34
N ASP A 328 -15.04 -9.80 2.65
CA ASP A 328 -14.64 -10.79 3.66
C ASP A 328 -15.81 -11.17 4.58
N GLY A 329 -17.03 -11.19 4.03
CA GLY A 329 -18.27 -11.49 4.76
C GLY A 329 -18.38 -12.92 5.27
N ILE A 330 -17.51 -13.82 4.80
CA ILE A 330 -17.42 -15.22 5.21
C ILE A 330 -15.97 -15.50 5.62
N ASP A 331 -15.77 -16.15 6.77
CA ASP A 331 -14.45 -16.56 7.27
C ASP A 331 -13.94 -17.83 6.57
N ASP A 332 -12.68 -18.20 6.85
CA ASP A 332 -12.02 -19.37 6.24
C ASP A 332 -12.70 -20.72 6.57
N LYS A 333 -13.67 -20.72 7.49
CA LYS A 333 -14.48 -21.88 7.89
C LYS A 333 -15.91 -21.82 7.36
N GLY A 334 -16.20 -20.90 6.43
CA GLY A 334 -17.52 -20.75 5.84
C GLY A 334 -18.53 -20.04 6.75
N ARG A 335 -18.10 -19.42 7.86
CA ARG A 335 -19.00 -18.77 8.81
C ARG A 335 -19.16 -17.28 8.49
N PRO A 336 -20.37 -16.71 8.65
CA PRO A 336 -20.57 -15.27 8.45
C PRO A 336 -19.73 -14.43 9.41
N ARG A 337 -19.19 -13.32 8.91
CA ARG A 337 -18.54 -12.31 9.73
C ARG A 337 -19.60 -11.60 10.58
N LEU A 338 -19.30 -11.46 11.88
CA LEU A 338 -20.25 -10.98 12.88
C LEU A 338 -19.89 -9.58 13.36
N ASP A 339 -20.88 -8.90 13.94
CA ASP A 339 -20.78 -7.54 14.49
C ASP A 339 -20.07 -7.49 15.86
N THR A 340 -18.87 -8.07 15.95
CA THR A 340 -18.20 -8.34 17.24
C THR A 340 -17.87 -7.10 18.07
N GLN A 341 -17.81 -5.92 17.44
CA GLN A 341 -17.43 -4.66 18.08
C GLN A 341 -18.64 -3.88 18.61
N ASN A 342 -19.86 -4.38 18.43
CA ASN A 342 -21.07 -3.69 18.88
C ASN A 342 -21.01 -3.36 20.38
N ALA A 343 -21.39 -2.14 20.76
CA ALA A 343 -21.46 -1.73 22.16
C ALA A 343 -22.42 -2.62 22.96
N ASP A 344 -23.54 -3.03 22.36
CA ASP A 344 -24.48 -4.00 22.93
C ASP A 344 -24.00 -5.43 22.67
N ALA A 345 -23.71 -6.16 23.76
CA ALA A 345 -23.22 -7.53 23.70
C ALA A 345 -24.21 -8.50 23.03
N THR A 346 -25.51 -8.23 23.07
CA THR A 346 -26.54 -9.08 22.47
C THR A 346 -26.52 -9.00 20.93
N LEU A 347 -26.08 -7.86 20.38
CA LEU A 347 -26.00 -7.63 18.94
C LEU A 347 -24.72 -8.20 18.32
N ARG A 348 -23.71 -8.57 19.12
CA ARG A 348 -22.41 -9.02 18.60
C ARG A 348 -22.42 -10.32 17.80
N LYS A 349 -23.51 -11.07 17.88
CA LYS A 349 -23.70 -12.35 17.19
C LYS A 349 -24.40 -12.23 15.85
N ARG A 350 -24.85 -11.03 15.46
CA ARG A 350 -25.54 -10.82 14.18
C ARG A 350 -24.53 -10.75 13.03
N PRO A 351 -24.86 -11.29 11.84
CA PRO A 351 -24.02 -11.13 10.66
C PRO A 351 -23.91 -9.68 10.19
N LEU A 352 -22.75 -9.33 9.62
CA LEU A 352 -22.53 -8.03 8.98
C LEU A 352 -23.26 -7.92 7.64
N VAL A 353 -23.38 -9.02 6.89
CA VAL A 353 -24.22 -9.07 5.69
C VAL A 353 -25.68 -9.11 6.12
N GLY A 354 -26.50 -8.20 5.59
CA GLY A 354 -27.88 -7.96 5.99
C GLY A 354 -28.02 -6.85 7.04
N LEU A 355 -26.92 -6.31 7.55
CA LEU A 355 -26.95 -5.28 8.58
C LEU A 355 -27.37 -3.91 8.01
N PRO A 356 -28.37 -3.22 8.58
CA PRO A 356 -28.65 -1.83 8.26
C PRO A 356 -27.58 -0.93 8.90
N ILE A 357 -26.75 -0.31 8.07
CA ILE A 357 -25.69 0.59 8.50
C ILE A 357 -26.04 2.06 8.29
N LEU A 358 -27.00 2.39 7.44
CA LEU A 358 -27.56 3.75 7.33
C LEU A 358 -29.04 3.71 7.69
N SER A 359 -29.49 4.68 8.48
CA SER A 359 -30.87 4.73 8.96
C SER A 359 -31.40 6.16 9.02
N GLY A 360 -32.70 6.32 8.74
CA GLY A 360 -33.41 7.58 8.88
C GLY A 360 -32.91 8.66 7.93
N LEU A 361 -32.46 8.29 6.73
CA LEU A 361 -32.04 9.26 5.73
C LEU A 361 -33.25 10.01 5.19
N THR A 362 -33.29 11.32 5.44
CA THR A 362 -34.34 12.23 4.93
C THR A 362 -33.72 13.30 4.05
N ALA A 363 -34.38 13.61 2.94
CA ALA A 363 -33.96 14.67 2.03
C ALA A 363 -33.98 16.03 2.71
N THR A 364 -32.97 16.84 2.44
CA THR A 364 -32.86 18.24 2.87
C THR A 364 -33.04 19.17 1.67
N SER A 365 -33.32 20.45 1.95
CA SER A 365 -33.59 21.47 0.91
C SER A 365 -32.39 21.74 -0.01
N ASP A 366 -31.17 21.43 0.42
CA ASP A 366 -29.93 21.55 -0.37
C ASP A 366 -29.66 20.34 -1.29
N GLY A 367 -30.61 19.40 -1.38
CA GLY A 367 -30.47 18.19 -2.19
C GLY A 367 -29.58 17.11 -1.56
N SER A 368 -29.14 17.29 -0.31
CA SER A 368 -28.48 16.25 0.47
C SER A 368 -29.49 15.41 1.25
N TRP A 369 -29.00 14.36 1.90
CA TRP A 369 -29.80 13.47 2.74
C TRP A 369 -29.11 13.32 4.08
N THR A 370 -29.83 13.50 5.18
CA THR A 370 -29.24 13.43 6.52
C THR A 370 -29.88 12.32 7.35
N GLY A 371 -29.09 11.68 8.19
CA GLY A 371 -29.54 10.55 9.01
C GLY A 371 -28.42 10.07 9.94
N ARG A 372 -28.34 8.75 10.15
CA ARG A 372 -27.29 8.13 10.98
C ARG A 372 -26.57 7.02 10.24
N ILE A 373 -25.29 6.83 10.53
CA ILE A 373 -24.46 5.73 10.01
C ILE A 373 -23.83 4.95 11.17
N TYR A 374 -24.03 3.63 11.20
CA TYR A 374 -23.38 2.70 12.10
C TYR A 374 -22.08 2.19 11.48
N ASN A 375 -20.98 2.20 12.24
CA ASN A 375 -19.70 1.63 11.82
C ASN A 375 -19.42 0.32 12.59
N PRO A 376 -19.48 -0.85 11.92
CA PRO A 376 -19.20 -2.13 12.58
C PRO A 376 -17.74 -2.33 12.99
N GLU A 377 -16.80 -1.50 12.53
CA GLU A 377 -15.38 -1.62 12.90
C GLU A 377 -15.08 -1.08 14.30
N ASP A 378 -15.83 -0.07 14.74
CA ASP A 378 -15.67 0.59 16.04
C ASP A 378 -16.91 0.45 16.95
N GLY A 379 -18.01 -0.07 16.42
CA GLY A 379 -19.24 -0.32 17.17
C GLY A 379 -20.09 0.92 17.45
N GLN A 380 -19.78 2.07 16.83
CA GLN A 380 -20.44 3.34 17.12
C GLN A 380 -21.36 3.82 15.99
N THR A 381 -22.23 4.79 16.31
CA THR A 381 -23.15 5.41 15.35
C THR A 381 -22.94 6.91 15.27
N TYR A 382 -22.77 7.40 14.04
CA TYR A 382 -22.43 8.77 13.72
C TYR A 382 -23.57 9.49 13.00
N ARG A 383 -23.56 10.82 13.02
CA ARG A 383 -24.43 11.62 12.13
C ARG A 383 -23.94 11.42 10.70
N ALA A 384 -24.86 11.14 9.78
CA ALA A 384 -24.55 10.89 8.39
C ALA A 384 -25.14 11.97 7.48
N THR A 385 -24.36 12.39 6.48
CA THR A 385 -24.81 13.19 5.35
C THR A 385 -24.46 12.45 4.06
N VAL A 386 -25.43 12.30 3.16
CA VAL A 386 -25.30 11.63 1.87
C VAL A 386 -25.61 12.64 0.77
N ARG A 387 -24.68 12.78 -0.18
CA ARG A 387 -24.80 13.72 -1.31
C ARG A 387 -24.50 13.01 -2.60
N ARG A 388 -25.35 13.20 -3.61
CA ARG A 388 -25.10 12.67 -4.95
C ARG A 388 -24.02 13.50 -5.65
N GLN A 389 -23.03 12.84 -6.24
CA GLN A 389 -21.95 13.46 -7.01
C GLN A 389 -21.97 12.93 -8.44
N GLY A 390 -22.97 13.37 -9.22
CA GLY A 390 -23.23 12.85 -10.56
C GLY A 390 -23.96 11.51 -10.55
N ALA A 391 -24.08 10.88 -11.73
CA ALA A 391 -24.94 9.70 -11.90
C ALA A 391 -24.48 8.45 -11.12
N ASP A 392 -23.15 8.30 -10.95
CA ASP A 392 -22.51 7.05 -10.50
C ASP A 392 -21.71 7.20 -9.20
N ALA A 393 -21.91 8.27 -8.44
CA ALA A 393 -21.22 8.46 -7.16
C ALA A 393 -22.09 9.06 -6.05
N LEU A 394 -21.86 8.60 -4.83
CA LEU A 394 -22.35 9.22 -3.60
C LEU A 394 -21.16 9.64 -2.73
N LEU A 395 -21.19 10.87 -2.23
CA LEU A 395 -20.38 11.30 -1.11
C LEU A 395 -21.12 10.96 0.19
N ILE A 396 -20.52 10.12 1.01
CA ILE A 396 -20.99 9.78 2.35
C ILE A 396 -20.07 10.48 3.36
N GLU A 397 -20.67 11.21 4.29
CA GLU A 397 -19.96 11.91 5.35
C GLU A 397 -20.49 11.46 6.71
N GLY A 398 -19.61 10.98 7.59
CA GLY A 398 -19.92 10.60 8.97
C GLY A 398 -19.22 11.54 9.94
N CYS A 399 -19.95 12.13 10.89
CA CYS A 399 -19.40 13.12 11.83
C CYS A 399 -19.60 12.74 13.30
N VAL A 400 -18.57 13.03 14.11
CA VAL A 400 -18.63 13.13 15.57
C VAL A 400 -18.40 14.59 15.94
N LEU A 401 -19.41 15.25 16.53
CA LEU A 401 -19.37 16.68 16.82
C LEU A 401 -18.96 17.48 15.56
N PHE A 402 -17.76 18.08 15.55
CA PHE A 402 -17.21 18.88 14.46
C PHE A 402 -16.16 18.14 13.60
N ILE A 403 -15.84 16.88 13.90
CA ILE A 403 -14.89 16.06 13.13
C ILE A 403 -15.66 15.14 12.19
N CYS A 404 -15.45 15.30 10.89
CA CYS A 404 -16.13 14.52 9.84
C CYS A 404 -15.15 13.72 8.98
N GLN A 405 -15.53 12.50 8.63
CA GLN A 405 -14.85 11.69 7.63
C GLN A 405 -15.73 11.54 6.39
N LYS A 406 -15.11 11.64 5.21
CA LYS A 406 -15.79 11.57 3.91
C LYS A 406 -15.34 10.34 3.14
N GLN A 407 -16.28 9.68 2.48
CA GLN A 407 -16.06 8.57 1.57
C GLN A 407 -16.84 8.78 0.29
N VAL A 408 -16.30 8.34 -0.85
CA VAL A 408 -17.03 8.32 -2.11
C VAL A 408 -17.38 6.89 -2.45
N TRP A 409 -18.68 6.59 -2.48
CA TRP A 409 -19.22 5.31 -2.91
C TRP A 409 -19.55 5.37 -4.40
N ARG A 410 -19.35 4.27 -5.12
CA ARG A 410 -19.58 4.19 -6.57
C ARG A 410 -20.76 3.29 -6.88
N LYS A 411 -21.47 3.52 -7.97
CA LYS A 411 -22.62 2.67 -8.34
C LYS A 411 -22.15 1.23 -8.57
N ALA A 412 -22.82 0.24 -7.95
CA ALA A 412 -22.41 -1.16 -8.04
C ALA A 412 -22.47 -1.72 -9.48
N SER A 413 -23.35 -1.18 -10.33
CA SER A 413 -23.41 -1.53 -11.75
C SER A 413 -22.13 -1.16 -12.54
N ALA A 414 -21.35 -0.19 -12.06
CA ALA A 414 -20.06 0.13 -12.65
C ALA A 414 -19.03 -1.00 -12.45
N LEU A 415 -19.16 -1.80 -11.39
CA LEU A 415 -18.34 -3.00 -11.17
C LEU A 415 -18.69 -4.11 -12.16
N ALA A 416 -19.99 -4.34 -12.42
CA ALA A 416 -20.44 -5.35 -13.40
C ALA A 416 -20.00 -5.02 -14.84
N LYS A 417 -19.87 -3.72 -15.18
CA LYS A 417 -19.37 -3.26 -16.48
C LYS A 417 -17.84 -3.32 -16.58
N ALA A 418 -17.13 -3.38 -15.46
CA ALA A 418 -15.67 -3.54 -15.40
C ALA A 418 -15.23 -5.02 -15.28
N LEU A 419 -16.17 -5.92 -14.96
CA LEU A 419 -15.97 -7.37 -14.82
C LEU A 419 -16.54 -8.19 -15.99
N ARG A 420 -17.23 -7.55 -16.94
CA ARG A 420 -17.53 -8.08 -18.28
C ARG A 420 -16.51 -7.51 -19.24
#